data_AF-A0A557ZW53-F1
#
_entry.id   AF-A0A557ZW53-F1
#
_cell.length_a   1.000
_cell.length_b   1.000
_cell.length_c   1.000
_cell.angle_alpha   90.00
_cell.angle_beta   90.00
_cell.angle_gamma   90.00
#
_symmetry.space_group_name_H-M   'P 1'
#
loop_
_entity.id
_entity.type
_entity.pdbx_description
1 polymer ?
#
loop_
_entity_poly.entity_id
_entity_poly.type
_entity_poly.pdbx_seq_one_letter_code
_entity_poly.pdbx_strand_id
1 'polypeptide(L)'
;TWDDGTQRDWGEILAWEPPSGFTMTWLVTPTATEVELSFKELGPALTRVAVEHRGWEKLSDEELRAACALPGGYSGGAHARGWAAILGRLAEACEGAE
;
A
#
# COMPACT_ATOMS: atom_id res chain seq x y z
N THR A 1 -15.87 2.41 -6.09
CA THR A 1 -15.58 1.00 -6.36
C THR A 1 -15.35 0.89 -7.85
N TRP A 2 -14.22 0.33 -8.29
CA TRP A 2 -13.97 0.07 -9.71
C TRP A 2 -14.73 -1.21 -10.08
N ASP A 3 -16.03 -1.08 -10.29
CA ASP A 3 -16.96 -2.20 -10.54
C ASP A 3 -17.36 -2.30 -12.02
N ASP A 4 -16.58 -1.64 -12.89
CA ASP A 4 -16.77 -1.59 -14.33
C ASP A 4 -15.92 -2.64 -15.09
N GLY A 5 -15.20 -3.51 -14.36
CA GLY A 5 -14.28 -4.48 -14.94
C GLY A 5 -12.96 -3.88 -15.42
N THR A 6 -12.71 -2.58 -15.19
CA THR A 6 -11.45 -1.94 -15.57
C THR A 6 -10.29 -2.50 -14.75
N GLN A 7 -9.30 -3.05 -15.45
CA GLN A 7 -8.03 -3.41 -14.85
C GLN A 7 -7.12 -2.19 -14.75
N ARG A 8 -6.36 -2.11 -13.65
CA ARG A 8 -5.37 -1.07 -13.40
C ARG A 8 -4.12 -1.70 -12.82
N ASP A 9 -2.98 -1.33 -13.37
CA ASP A 9 -1.70 -1.72 -12.80
C ASP A 9 -1.44 -0.92 -11.53
N TRP A 10 -1.12 -1.63 -10.45
CA TRP A 10 -0.75 -1.01 -9.18
C TRP A 10 0.73 -0.65 -9.14
N GLY A 11 1.54 -1.43 -9.85
CA GLY A 11 2.99 -1.27 -9.89
C GLY A 11 3.70 -2.52 -10.40
N GLU A 12 5.02 -2.42 -10.40
CA GLU A 12 5.97 -3.45 -10.82
C GLU A 12 6.89 -3.79 -9.63
N ILE A 13 7.19 -5.08 -9.45
CA ILE A 13 8.12 -5.52 -8.40
C ILE A 13 9.53 -5.06 -8.76
N LEU A 14 10.15 -4.30 -7.84
CA LEU A 14 11.52 -3.80 -7.94
C LEU A 14 12.52 -4.72 -7.25
N ALA A 15 12.13 -5.30 -6.12
CA ALA A 15 12.93 -6.24 -5.35
C ALA A 15 12.02 -7.32 -4.77
N TRP A 16 12.47 -8.57 -4.82
CA TRP A 16 11.71 -9.74 -4.35
C TRP A 16 12.59 -10.60 -3.45
N GLU A 17 12.29 -10.63 -2.16
CA GLU A 17 13.08 -11.33 -1.14
C GLU A 17 12.16 -12.24 -0.30
N PRO A 18 11.73 -13.39 -0.84
CA PRO A 18 10.87 -14.30 -0.09
C PRO A 18 11.65 -15.03 1.02
N PRO A 19 11.07 -15.21 2.22
CA PRO A 19 9.74 -14.77 2.67
C PRO A 19 9.73 -13.38 3.33
N SER A 20 10.87 -12.68 3.37
CA SER A 20 11.08 -11.47 4.16
C SER A 20 10.41 -10.21 3.64
N GLY A 21 10.13 -10.10 2.34
CA GLY A 21 9.46 -8.92 1.80
C GLY A 21 9.67 -8.65 0.32
N PHE A 22 9.19 -7.49 -0.09
CA PHE A 22 9.36 -6.99 -1.44
C PHE A 22 9.22 -5.46 -1.50
N THR A 23 9.78 -4.90 -2.56
CA THR A 23 9.60 -3.49 -2.93
C THR A 23 8.97 -3.43 -4.32
N MET A 24 8.05 -2.50 -4.52
CA MET A 24 7.41 -2.28 -5.82
C MET A 24 7.16 -0.80 -6.10
N THR A 25 7.05 -0.46 -7.39
CA THR A 25 6.52 0.85 -7.77
C THR A 25 5.06 0.97 -7.33
N TRP A 26 4.59 2.20 -7.19
CA TRP A 26 3.21 2.51 -6.85
C TRP A 26 2.65 3.53 -7.84
N LEU A 27 1.80 3.04 -8.73
CA LEU A 27 1.21 3.77 -9.87
C LEU A 27 -0.20 4.28 -9.58
N VAL A 28 -0.71 4.08 -8.36
CA VAL A 28 -2.02 4.58 -7.94
C VAL A 28 -1.98 6.09 -7.64
N THR A 29 -0.78 6.64 -7.37
CA THR A 29 -0.55 8.08 -7.27
C THR A 29 -0.35 8.70 -8.67
N PRO A 30 -0.67 9.99 -8.88
CA PRO A 30 -0.48 10.66 -10.18
C PRO A 30 0.98 10.60 -10.69
N THR A 31 1.93 10.75 -9.76
CA THR A 31 3.36 10.52 -9.99
C THR A 31 3.78 9.24 -9.28
N ALA A 32 4.59 8.41 -9.95
CA ALA A 32 5.00 7.11 -9.44
C ALA A 32 5.78 7.24 -8.11
N THR A 33 5.31 6.53 -7.09
CA THR A 33 5.94 6.40 -5.78
C THR A 33 6.44 4.97 -5.56
N GLU A 34 6.91 4.64 -4.37
CA GLU A 34 7.44 3.31 -4.07
C GLU A 34 6.92 2.81 -2.72
N VAL A 35 6.63 1.51 -2.68
CA VAL A 35 6.12 0.82 -1.50
C VAL A 35 7.02 -0.37 -1.20
N GLU A 36 7.41 -0.47 0.06
CA GLU A 36 8.13 -1.61 0.61
C GLU A 36 7.25 -2.30 1.66
N LEU A 37 7.14 -3.63 1.55
CA LEU A 37 6.46 -4.48 2.51
C LEU A 37 7.47 -5.46 3.09
N SER A 38 7.57 -5.49 4.42
CA SER A 38 8.42 -6.42 5.17
C SER A 38 7.59 -7.33 6.07
N PHE A 39 8.01 -8.58 6.17
CA PHE A 39 7.37 -9.64 6.95
C PHE A 39 8.37 -10.14 7.98
N LYS A 40 8.06 -9.91 9.26
CA LYS A 40 8.91 -10.32 10.37
C LYS A 40 8.19 -11.34 11.23
N GLU A 41 8.73 -12.55 11.28
CA GLU A 41 8.28 -13.58 12.20
C GLU A 41 8.48 -13.11 13.65
N LEU A 42 7.42 -13.17 14.44
CA LEU A 42 7.41 -12.88 15.88
C LEU A 42 7.10 -14.13 16.73
N GLY A 43 6.64 -15.21 16.10
CA GLY A 43 6.38 -16.50 16.73
C GLY A 43 5.84 -17.52 15.72
N PRO A 44 5.57 -18.77 16.15
CA PRO A 44 5.23 -19.88 15.26
C PRO A 44 4.00 -19.67 14.36
N ALA A 45 3.08 -18.79 14.76
CA ALA A 45 1.87 -18.44 14.00
C ALA A 45 1.63 -16.92 14.03
N LEU A 46 2.70 -16.11 14.17
CA LEU A 46 2.58 -14.66 14.26
C LEU A 46 3.65 -13.98 13.42
N THR A 47 3.21 -13.22 12.43
CA THR A 47 4.06 -12.40 11.56
C THR A 47 3.63 -10.95 11.64
N ARG A 48 4.58 -10.05 11.90
CA ARG A 48 4.37 -8.61 11.76
C ARG A 48 4.63 -8.21 10.31
N VAL A 49 3.61 -7.65 9.67
CA VAL A 49 3.74 -7.00 8.37
C VAL A 49 3.91 -5.50 8.61
N ALA A 50 4.94 -4.91 8.00
CA ALA A 50 5.16 -3.47 8.01
C ALA A 50 5.21 -2.94 6.58
N VAL A 51 4.58 -1.79 6.37
CA VAL A 51 4.59 -1.07 5.09
C VAL A 51 5.32 0.25 5.25
N GLU A 52 6.21 0.55 4.31
CA GLU A 52 6.79 1.87 4.10
C GLU A 52 6.39 2.37 2.72
N HIS A 53 5.89 3.60 2.65
CA HIS A 53 5.52 4.24 1.38
C HIS A 53 6.34 5.52 1.26
N ARG A 54 7.23 5.57 0.26
CA ARG A 54 8.21 6.63 0.02
C ARG A 54 8.06 7.23 -1.38
N GLY A 55 8.78 8.33 -1.64
CA GLY A 55 8.70 9.04 -2.92
C GLY A 55 7.65 10.15 -2.96
N TRP A 56 7.08 10.53 -1.82
CA TRP A 56 6.05 11.58 -1.73
C TRP A 56 6.56 12.95 -2.19
N GLU A 57 7.86 13.21 -2.04
CA GLU A 57 8.53 14.43 -2.48
C GLU A 57 8.52 14.62 -4.01
N LYS A 58 8.22 13.56 -4.77
CA LYS A 58 8.06 13.62 -6.22
C LYS A 58 6.71 14.20 -6.63
N LEU A 59 5.72 14.21 -5.73
CA LEU A 59 4.40 14.74 -5.99
C LEU A 59 4.40 16.25 -5.72
N SER A 60 3.77 16.98 -6.63
CA SER A 60 3.44 18.38 -6.40
C SER A 60 2.41 18.52 -5.27
N ASP A 61 2.38 19.72 -4.69
CA ASP A 61 1.39 20.15 -3.72
C ASP A 61 -0.06 19.94 -4.19
N GLU A 62 -0.30 20.09 -5.49
CA GLU A 62 -1.60 19.85 -6.12
C GLU A 62 -1.91 18.35 -6.16
N GLU A 63 -0.97 17.50 -6.57
CA GLU A 63 -1.16 16.04 -6.60
C GLU A 63 -1.35 15.45 -5.21
N LEU A 64 -0.72 16.03 -4.18
CA LEU A 64 -0.90 15.61 -2.78
C LEU A 64 -2.28 16.00 -2.22
N ARG A 65 -2.80 17.16 -2.65
CA ARG A 65 -4.13 17.67 -2.25
C ARG A 65 -5.27 17.11 -3.10
N ALA A 66 -4.96 16.62 -4.30
CA ALA A 66 -5.93 16.02 -5.20
C ALA A 66 -6.74 14.98 -4.42
N ALA A 67 -8.06 15.10 -4.53
CA ALA A 67 -8.98 14.26 -3.79
C ALA A 67 -8.81 12.81 -4.26
N CYS A 68 -8.12 11.99 -3.46
CA CYS A 68 -8.29 10.55 -3.49
C CYS A 68 -9.68 10.22 -2.90
N ALA A 69 -10.02 8.93 -2.74
CA ALA A 69 -11.33 8.50 -2.21
C ALA A 69 -11.69 9.05 -0.80
N LEU A 70 -10.81 9.85 -0.16
CA LEU A 70 -10.94 10.40 1.17
C LEU A 70 -10.73 11.92 1.16
N PRO A 71 -11.45 12.68 2.02
CA PRO A 71 -11.27 14.13 2.14
C PRO A 71 -9.82 14.51 2.49
N GLY A 72 -9.31 15.55 1.83
CA GLY A 72 -7.96 16.09 2.03
C GLY A 72 -6.84 15.39 1.27
N GLY A 73 -7.16 14.40 0.42
CA GLY A 73 -6.15 13.76 -0.42
C GLY A 73 -5.08 13.01 0.38
N TYR A 74 -3.91 12.83 -0.22
CA TYR A 74 -2.75 12.25 0.45
C TYR A 74 -2.23 13.12 1.60
N SER A 75 -2.32 14.45 1.47
CA SER A 75 -2.01 15.41 2.56
C SER A 75 -2.89 15.23 3.79
N GLY A 76 -4.15 14.80 3.61
CA GLY A 76 -5.11 14.55 4.69
C GLY A 76 -4.95 13.19 5.38
N GLY A 77 -3.86 12.47 5.12
CA GLY A 77 -3.57 11.16 5.71
C GLY A 77 -4.30 9.99 5.02
N ALA A 78 -4.74 10.18 3.77
CA ALA A 78 -5.39 9.09 3.04
C ALA A 78 -4.46 7.89 2.79
N HIS A 79 -3.16 8.12 2.68
CA HIS A 79 -2.17 7.02 2.59
C HIS A 79 -2.23 6.13 3.83
N ALA A 80 -2.19 6.71 5.03
CA ALA A 80 -2.21 5.97 6.29
C ALA A 80 -3.54 5.21 6.49
N ARG A 81 -4.67 5.86 6.21
CA ARG A 81 -6.00 5.21 6.29
C ARG A 81 -6.17 4.11 5.24
N GLY A 82 -5.68 4.33 4.02
CA GLY A 82 -5.71 3.35 2.95
C GLY A 82 -4.90 2.11 3.29
N TRP A 83 -3.66 2.28 3.76
CA TRP A 83 -2.82 1.17 4.19
C TRP A 83 -3.37 0.42 5.40
N ALA A 84 -3.91 1.14 6.39
CA ALA A 84 -4.57 0.52 7.54
C ALA A 84 -5.74 -0.38 7.11
N ALA A 85 -6.54 0.06 6.12
CA ALA A 85 -7.63 -0.75 5.60
C ALA A 85 -7.16 -1.98 4.83
N ILE A 86 -6.11 -1.85 4.00
CA ILE A 86 -5.53 -2.98 3.24
C ILE A 86 -4.95 -4.03 4.20
N LEU A 87 -4.08 -3.59 5.13
CA LEU A 87 -3.43 -4.50 6.07
C LEU A 87 -4.41 -5.11 7.08
N GLY A 88 -5.45 -4.36 7.49
CA GLY A 88 -6.53 -4.90 8.33
C GLY A 88 -7.27 -6.04 7.65
N ARG A 89 -7.66 -5.87 6.37
CA ARG A 89 -8.30 -6.94 5.59
C ARG A 89 -7.39 -8.14 5.35
N LEU A 90 -6.09 -7.91 5.17
CA LEU A 90 -5.12 -9.00 5.05
C LEU A 90 -5.08 -9.82 6.35
N ALA A 91 -5.04 -9.16 7.51
CA ALA A 91 -5.06 -9.84 8.81
C ALA A 91 -6.35 -10.69 8.97
N GLU A 92 -7.52 -10.10 8.71
CA GLU A 92 -8.81 -10.81 8.75
C GLU A 92 -8.83 -12.03 7.81
N ALA A 93 -8.29 -11.90 6.59
CA ALA A 93 -8.24 -12.98 5.62
C ALA A 93 -7.29 -14.11 6.04
N CYS A 94 -6.16 -13.79 6.69
CA CYS A 94 -5.24 -14.79 7.22
C CYS A 94 -5.82 -15.52 8.44
N GLU A 95 -6.57 -14.84 9.28
CA GLU A 95 -7.28 -15.44 10.42
C GLU A 95 -8.43 -16.34 9.97
N GLY A 96 -9.13 -15.99 8.90
CA GLY A 96 -10.24 -16.78 8.35
C GLY A 96 -9.84 -17.95 7.44
N ALA A 97 -8.54 -18.17 7.21
CA ALA A 97 -8.03 -19.21 6.32
C ALA A 97 -7.82 -20.59 7.00
N GLU A 98 -8.43 -20.81 8.17
CA GLU A 98 -8.39 -22.07 8.94
C GLU A 98 -9.29 -23.17 8.36
#